data_AF-A0A502HPZ5-F1
#
_entry.id   AF-A0A502HPZ5-F1
#
_cell.length_a   1.000
_cell.length_b   1.000
_cell.length_c   1.000
_cell.angle_alpha   90.00
_cell.angle_beta   90.00
_cell.angle_gamma   90.00
#
_symmetry.space_group_name_H-M   'P 1'
#
loop_
_entity.id
_entity.type
_entity.pdbx_description
1 polymer ?
#
loop_
_entity_poly.entity_id
_entity_poly.type
_entity_poly.pdbx_seq_one_letter_code
_entity_poly.pdbx_strand_id
1 'polypeptide(L)'
;MKKNPLWFNVISIIAIVITIASLITSAPFLRILSMLGLAVIMASLGSIELNKNRKMAFMFFGVASFQVFVLIDSIYVLVAK
;
A
#
# COMPACT_ATOMS: atom_id res chain seq x y z
N MET A 1 -15.54 -8.00 17.30
CA MET A 1 -14.34 -7.32 16.75
C MET A 1 -13.31 -8.38 16.37
N LYS A 2 -13.13 -8.69 15.07
CA LYS A 2 -12.05 -9.59 14.61
C LYS A 2 -10.75 -8.79 14.74
N LYS A 3 -9.90 -9.15 15.71
CA LYS A 3 -8.59 -8.52 15.91
C LYS A 3 -7.78 -8.74 14.63
N ASN A 4 -7.49 -7.66 13.89
CA ASN A 4 -6.46 -7.72 12.86
C ASN A 4 -5.17 -8.23 13.51
N PRO A 5 -4.40 -9.12 12.86
CA PRO A 5 -3.17 -9.64 13.44
C PRO A 5 -2.25 -8.47 13.81
N LEU A 6 -1.59 -8.55 14.97
CA LEU A 6 -0.75 -7.46 15.51
C LEU A 6 0.29 -6.97 14.49
N TRP A 7 0.86 -7.90 13.72
CA TRP A 7 1.80 -7.60 12.65
C TRP A 7 1.23 -6.66 11.58
N PHE A 8 -0.04 -6.80 11.23
CA PHE A 8 -0.73 -5.91 10.28
C PHE A 8 -0.89 -4.49 10.84
N ASN A 9 -1.23 -4.37 12.12
CA ASN A 9 -1.32 -3.06 12.78
C ASN A 9 0.04 -2.35 12.81
N VAL A 10 1.11 -3.08 13.12
CA VAL A 10 2.47 -2.52 13.14
C VAL A 10 2.89 -2.04 11.75
N ILE A 11 2.63 -2.84 10.70
CA ILE A 11 2.92 -2.45 9.31
C ILE A 11 2.10 -1.23 8.90
N SER A 12 0.81 -1.17 9.25
CA SER A 12 -0.03 -0.01 8.94
C SER A 12 0.49 1.27 9.60
N ILE A 13 0.91 1.21 10.87
CA ILE A 13 1.47 2.37 11.56
C ILE A 13 2.76 2.83 10.87
N ILE A 14 3.66 1.89 10.52
CA ILE A 14 4.90 2.21 9.82
C ILE A 14 4.62 2.86 8.46
N ALA A 15 3.68 2.31 7.68
CA ALA A 15 3.31 2.88 6.38
C ALA A 15 2.70 4.27 6.50
N ILE A 16 1.88 4.53 7.53
CA ILE A 16 1.32 5.86 7.80
C ILE A 16 2.44 6.86 8.12
N VAL A 17 3.38 6.49 8.99
CA VAL A 17 4.52 7.35 9.35
C VAL A 17 5.37 7.68 8.11
N ILE A 18 5.67 6.68 7.27
CA ILE A 18 6.41 6.88 6.02
C ILE A 18 5.63 7.76 5.05
N THR A 19 4.29 7.61 4.97
CA THR A 19 3.45 8.44 4.11
C THR A 19 3.50 9.91 4.54
N ILE A 20 3.35 10.18 5.85
CA ILE A 20 3.43 11.53 6.42
C ILE A 20 4.81 12.13 6.17
N ALA A 21 5.89 11.37 6.41
CA ALA A 21 7.25 11.80 6.11
C ALA A 21 7.43 12.12 4.61
N SER A 22 6.85 11.33 3.72
CA SER A 22 6.92 11.57 2.26
C SER A 22 6.23 12.86 1.84
N LEU A 23 5.13 13.24 2.50
CA LEU A 23 4.40 14.48 2.22
C LEU A 23 5.18 15.71 2.67
N ILE A 24 5.92 15.63 3.77
CA ILE A 24 6.72 16.74 4.31
C ILE A 24 8.00 16.93 3.48
N THR A 25 8.72 15.85 3.19
CA THR A 25 10.05 15.94 2.56
C THR A 25 9.97 16.01 1.04
N SER A 26 8.84 15.66 0.42
CA SER A 26 8.68 15.60 -1.05
C SER A 26 9.76 14.76 -1.76
N ALA A 27 10.45 13.88 -1.03
CA ALA A 27 11.49 13.03 -1.58
C ALA A 27 10.85 11.90 -2.41
N PRO A 28 11.26 11.72 -3.69
CA PRO A 28 10.67 10.70 -4.56
C PRO A 28 10.83 9.29 -4.00
N PHE A 29 11.93 9.02 -3.29
CA PHE A 29 12.17 7.74 -2.62
C PHE A 29 11.15 7.42 -1.52
N LEU A 30 10.81 8.40 -0.66
CA LEU A 30 9.83 8.21 0.41
C LEU A 30 8.41 7.98 -0.15
N ARG A 31 8.11 8.59 -1.30
CA ARG A 31 6.83 8.43 -2.00
C ARG A 31 6.68 7.03 -2.60
N ILE A 32 7.76 6.47 -3.14
CA ILE A 32 7.81 5.08 -3.61
C ILE A 32 7.61 4.12 -2.43
N LEU A 33 8.31 4.38 -1.31
CA LEU A 33 8.22 3.54 -0.11
C LEU A 33 6.81 3.56 0.51
N SER A 34 6.13 4.71 0.54
CA SER A 34 4.77 4.83 1.05
C SER A 34 3.75 4.14 0.14
N MET A 35 3.87 4.28 -1.18
CA MET A 35 3.02 3.57 -2.15
C MET A 35 3.18 2.04 -2.06
N LEU A 36 4.41 1.54 -1.90
CA LEU A 36 4.66 0.11 -1.66
C LEU A 36 4.02 -0.37 -0.36
N GLY A 37 4.18 0.40 0.73
CA GLY A 37 3.56 0.08 2.02
C GLY A 37 2.04 -0.01 1.93
N LEU A 38 1.40 0.94 1.25
CA LEU A 38 -0.04 0.94 1.03
C LEU A 38 -0.50 -0.25 0.17
N ALA A 39 0.24 -0.60 -0.89
CA ALA A 39 -0.10 -1.74 -1.74
C ALA A 39 -0.06 -3.05 -0.95
N VAL A 40 0.93 -3.24 -0.08
CA VAL A 40 1.04 -4.42 0.80
C VAL A 40 -0.11 -4.48 1.79
N ILE A 41 -0.49 -3.35 2.39
CA ILE A 41 -1.62 -3.25 3.32
C ILE A 41 -2.93 -3.59 2.62
N MET A 42 -3.17 -3.04 1.43
CA MET A 42 -4.36 -3.33 0.61
C MET A 42 -4.42 -4.81 0.22
N ALA A 43 -3.30 -5.40 -0.23
CA ALA A 43 -3.25 -6.82 -0.59
C ALA A 43 -3.47 -7.75 0.63
N SER A 44 -2.94 -7.38 1.79
CA SER A 44 -3.17 -8.11 3.03
C SER A 44 -4.61 -7.97 3.52
N LEU A 45 -5.23 -6.79 3.43
CA LEU A 45 -6.65 -6.60 3.70
C LEU A 45 -7.51 -7.41 2.73
N GLY A 46 -7.19 -7.38 1.44
CA GLY A 46 -7.83 -8.21 0.42
C GLY A 46 -7.77 -9.69 0.78
N SER A 47 -6.63 -10.19 1.25
CA SER A 47 -6.45 -11.57 1.68
C SER A 47 -7.28 -11.92 2.91
N ILE A 48 -7.36 -11.04 3.90
CA ILE A 48 -8.18 -11.22 5.11
C ILE A 48 -9.68 -11.20 4.76
N GLU A 49 -10.08 -10.30 3.87
CA GLU A 49 -11.47 -10.11 3.48
C GLU A 49 -11.93 -11.17 2.46
N LEU A 50 -11.01 -11.90 1.83
CA LEU A 50 -11.28 -12.97 0.84
C LEU A 50 -12.22 -14.04 1.39
N ASN A 51 -12.07 -14.36 2.68
CA ASN A 51 -12.86 -15.38 3.36
C ASN A 51 -14.15 -14.83 4.01
N LYS A 52 -14.33 -13.51 4.02
CA LYS A 52 -15.49 -12.82 4.61
C LYS A 52 -16.43 -12.27 3.55
N ASN A 53 -15.88 -11.49 2.62
CA ASN A 53 -16.61 -10.77 1.60
C ASN A 53 -15.76 -10.65 0.34
N ARG A 54 -15.90 -11.64 -0.56
CA ARG A 54 -15.11 -11.75 -1.80
C ARG A 54 -15.18 -10.48 -2.65
N LYS A 55 -16.31 -9.78 -2.72
CA LYS A 55 -16.44 -8.54 -3.51
C LYS A 55 -15.52 -7.43 -3.00
N MET A 56 -15.48 -7.23 -1.68
CA MET A 56 -14.57 -6.27 -1.04
C MET A 56 -13.10 -6.68 -1.21
N ALA A 57 -12.80 -7.98 -1.09
CA ALA A 57 -11.46 -8.49 -1.32
C ALA A 57 -10.95 -8.17 -2.74
N PHE A 58 -11.77 -8.40 -3.76
CA PHE A 58 -11.42 -8.06 -5.14
C PHE A 58 -11.22 -6.55 -5.35
N MET A 59 -12.01 -5.70 -4.68
CA MET A 59 -11.78 -4.25 -4.70
C MET A 59 -10.43 -3.88 -4.10
N PHE A 60 -10.08 -4.43 -2.94
CA PHE A 60 -8.78 -4.16 -2.31
C PHE A 60 -7.60 -4.67 -3.14
N PHE A 61 -7.71 -5.85 -3.76
CA PHE A 61 -6.69 -6.34 -4.69
C PHE A 61 -6.60 -5.47 -5.95
N GLY A 62 -7.72 -5.00 -6.49
CA GLY A 62 -7.74 -4.08 -7.63
C GLY A 62 -7.04 -2.75 -7.33
N VAL A 63 -7.26 -2.18 -6.15
CA VAL A 63 -6.56 -0.96 -5.73
C VAL A 63 -5.06 -1.22 -5.52
N ALA A 64 -4.69 -2.36 -4.93
CA ALA A 64 -3.29 -2.74 -4.75
C ALA A 64 -2.56 -2.89 -6.09
N SER A 65 -3.16 -3.58 -7.07
CA SER A 65 -2.56 -3.76 -8.40
C SER A 65 -2.46 -2.44 -9.17
N PHE A 66 -3.46 -1.56 -9.06
CA PHE A 66 -3.37 -0.21 -9.63
C PHE A 66 -2.25 0.63 -8.99
N GLN A 67 -2.09 0.56 -7.67
CA GLN A 67 -0.99 1.24 -6.97
C GLN A 67 0.39 0.74 -7.44
N VAL A 68 0.55 -0.57 -7.64
CA VAL A 68 1.80 -1.15 -8.18
C VAL A 68 2.05 -0.69 -9.61
N PHE A 69 1.02 -0.63 -10.46
CA PHE A 69 1.15 -0.14 -11.82
C PHE A 69 1.64 1.32 -11.88
N VAL A 70 1.01 2.21 -11.11
CA VAL A 70 1.42 3.62 -11.01
C VAL A 70 2.84 3.76 -10.44
N LEU A 71 3.22 2.88 -9.51
CA LEU A 71 4.57 2.86 -8.95
C LEU A 71 5.62 2.50 -10.01
N ILE A 72 5.36 1.48 -10.82
CA ILE A 72 6.25 1.06 -11.91
C ILE A 72 6.41 2.19 -12.93
N ASP A 73 5.31 2.82 -13.33
CA ASP A 73 5.33 3.96 -14.25
C ASP A 73 6.12 5.14 -13.67
N SER A 74 5.92 5.47 -12.39
CA SER A 74 6.67 6.53 -11.71
C SER A 74 8.16 6.25 -11.63
N ILE A 75 8.56 4.99 -11.40
CA ILE A 75 9.97 4.58 -11.42
C ILE A 75 10.54 4.66 -12.83
N TYR A 76 9.80 4.21 -13.83
CA TYR A 76 10.22 4.28 -15.23
C TYR A 76 10.45 5.72 -15.68
N VAL A 77 9.53 6.64 -15.37
CA VAL A 77 9.68 8.08 -15.64
C VAL A 77 10.87 8.68 -14.90
N LEU A 78 11.14 8.25 -13.66
CA LEU A 78 12.29 8.72 -12.88
C LEU A 78 13.62 8.24 -13.46
N VAL A 79 13.68 7.02 -13.98
CA VAL A 79 14.90 6.40 -14.56
C VAL A 79 15.15 6.87 -15.99
N ALA A 80 14.09 7.12 -16.77
CA ALA A 80 14.19 7.56 -18.16
C ALA A 80 14.56 9.06 -18.31
N LYS A 81 14.70 9.78 -17.21
CA LYS A 81 15.02 11.21 -17.16
C LYS A 81 16.44 11.43 -16.66
#